data_AF-A0A915EC58-F1
#
_entry.id   AF-A0A915EC58-F1
#
_cell.length_a   1.000
_cell.length_b   1.000
_cell.length_c   1.000
_cell.angle_alpha   90.00
_cell.angle_beta   90.00
_cell.angle_gamma   90.00
#
_symmetry.space_group_name_H-M   'P 1'
#
loop_
_entity.id
_entity.type
_entity.pdbx_description
1 polymer ?
#
loop_
_entity_poly.entity_id
_entity_poly.type
_entity_poly.pdbx_seq_one_letter_code
_entity_poly.pdbx_strand_id
1 'polypeptide(L)'
;MSTRRHARDTAKDIILGAEPSGRGPRPPREAISVPMTRSVASFTQELAAIKNMMDRQASDIMTINNEVRSRPTVDPKLASTTQLLDSRLREMHNQLIQVKQSMDTEITERIKANRAQADLINRLQEYIRAQEANKNDILSNIARKSDLDRERLTEETKRLNDRIQQIAIDFTKGINDREQKLRDELLQKYNTVQASVKSQLESRSTLDAEMQKRNDERKLHEKGLLNTIDDVELRLNNYLSSLSKTVDEVKLGVDNIRIPVLDTDAVNFPKKHIEKFVFNKNPVEKDMESIAADKTKLSMEGLLKLEERISRIQHGLSRDRRELHYKLGEAIEKDVSKKLMKHVGKLDSLMEEIEEAQRQIRDKVERQIPEDLTELSSKVDNLKAQLTQRVDQEEEERYLAIKELQEAYGKIASGASGISDPGGPGSNSGPVTSTTLKRDVEECKVAIKKLAESVTTVKNVLDRKVQEEIRKREQDVEVLSSRLDSLTIQGLQQQR
;
A
#
# COMPACT_ATOMS: atom_id res chain seq x y z
N MET A 1 44.91 -37.03 7.43
CA MET A 1 43.78 -36.21 6.92
C MET A 1 42.61 -37.13 6.64
N SER A 2 41.60 -37.15 7.50
CA SER A 2 40.44 -38.05 7.42
C SER A 2 39.27 -37.31 6.79
N THR A 3 38.87 -37.69 5.58
CA THR A 3 37.73 -37.12 4.86
C THR A 3 36.44 -37.80 5.30
N ARG A 4 35.73 -37.17 6.25
CA ARG A 4 34.37 -37.57 6.66
C ARG A 4 33.42 -37.39 5.48
N ARG A 5 32.94 -38.49 4.91
CA ARG A 5 31.84 -38.49 3.95
C ARG A 5 30.54 -38.16 4.70
N HIS A 6 29.98 -36.99 4.45
CA HIS A 6 28.67 -36.60 4.97
C HIS A 6 27.58 -37.40 4.25
N ALA A 7 26.68 -37.99 5.04
CA ALA A 7 25.47 -38.61 4.53
C ALA A 7 24.62 -37.54 3.85
N ARG A 8 24.24 -37.79 2.59
CA ARG A 8 23.33 -36.90 1.86
C ARG A 8 21.92 -37.05 2.43
N ASP A 9 21.34 -35.92 2.78
CA ASP A 9 19.97 -35.81 3.28
C ASP A 9 19.00 -35.89 2.10
N THR A 10 18.34 -37.04 1.97
CA THR A 10 17.44 -37.38 0.87
C THR A 10 16.24 -36.43 0.78
N ALA A 11 15.86 -35.79 1.89
CA ALA A 11 14.79 -34.79 1.88
C ALA A 11 15.22 -33.50 1.18
N LYS A 12 16.50 -33.12 1.30
CA LYS A 12 17.06 -31.92 0.68
C LYS A 12 17.20 -32.07 -0.84
N ASP A 13 17.53 -33.28 -1.30
CA ASP A 13 17.68 -33.59 -2.73
C ASP A 13 16.33 -33.57 -3.47
N ILE A 14 15.22 -33.91 -2.80
CA ILE A 14 13.85 -33.88 -3.36
C ILE A 14 13.36 -32.43 -3.56
N ILE A 15 13.65 -31.52 -2.64
CA ILE A 15 13.24 -30.11 -2.73
C ILE A 15 13.99 -29.38 -3.86
N LEU A 16 15.22 -29.82 -4.16
CA LEU A 16 16.07 -29.24 -5.19
C LEU A 16 15.93 -29.89 -6.58
N GLY A 17 15.01 -30.85 -6.74
CA GLY A 17 14.74 -31.50 -8.03
C GLY A 17 15.86 -32.42 -8.54
N ALA A 18 16.71 -32.94 -7.66
CA ALA A 18 17.77 -33.88 -8.03
C ALA A 18 17.25 -35.32 -8.07
N GLU A 19 17.76 -36.14 -9.01
CA GLU A 19 17.35 -37.54 -9.17
C GLU A 19 17.67 -38.38 -7.91
N PRO A 20 16.74 -39.25 -7.45
CA PRO A 20 16.92 -40.03 -6.24
C PRO A 20 18.03 -41.08 -6.39
N SER A 21 19.14 -40.88 -5.66
CA SER A 21 20.25 -41.82 -5.62
C SER A 21 19.96 -43.04 -4.72
N GLY A 22 19.15 -43.98 -5.22
CA GLY A 22 18.83 -45.22 -4.52
C GLY A 22 18.63 -46.40 -5.46
N ARG A 23 19.42 -47.46 -5.29
CA ARG A 23 19.18 -48.75 -5.97
C ARG A 23 17.83 -49.30 -5.54
N GLY A 24 16.95 -49.52 -6.51
CA GLY A 24 15.60 -50.05 -6.28
C GLY A 24 15.57 -51.43 -5.62
N PRO A 25 14.39 -51.88 -5.15
CA PRO A 25 14.23 -53.07 -4.33
C PRO A 25 14.68 -54.35 -5.07
N ARG A 26 15.40 -55.23 -4.38
CA ARG A 26 15.79 -56.53 -4.94
C ARG A 26 14.58 -57.48 -5.03
N PRO A 27 14.47 -58.29 -6.09
CA PRO A 27 13.40 -59.27 -6.24
C PRO A 27 13.54 -60.43 -5.23
N PRO A 28 12.40 -61.09 -4.88
CA PRO A 28 12.38 -62.15 -3.87
C PRO A 28 13.03 -63.44 -4.37
N ARG A 29 13.63 -64.17 -3.43
CA ARG A 29 14.45 -65.36 -3.64
C ARG A 29 13.56 -66.60 -3.68
N GLU A 30 13.59 -67.33 -4.79
CA GLU A 30 12.81 -68.56 -5.02
C GLU A 30 13.19 -69.68 -4.02
N ALA A 31 12.17 -70.40 -3.55
CA ALA A 31 12.30 -71.53 -2.62
C ALA A 31 12.40 -72.86 -3.38
N ILE A 32 13.35 -73.69 -2.96
CA ILE A 32 13.67 -75.01 -3.53
C ILE A 32 12.76 -76.07 -2.90
N SER A 33 11.97 -76.79 -3.71
CA SER A 33 11.18 -77.96 -3.29
C SER A 33 11.97 -79.27 -3.46
N VAL A 34 12.06 -80.08 -2.41
CA VAL A 34 12.68 -81.43 -2.44
C VAL A 34 11.58 -82.48 -2.67
N PRO A 35 11.68 -83.39 -3.67
CA PRO A 35 10.71 -84.46 -3.86
C PRO A 35 11.09 -85.72 -3.06
N MET A 36 10.14 -86.22 -2.27
CA MET A 36 10.29 -87.43 -1.46
C MET A 36 9.25 -88.49 -1.87
N THR A 37 9.49 -89.27 -2.93
CA THR A 37 8.68 -90.46 -3.25
C THR A 37 9.48 -91.50 -4.04
N ARG A 38 10.22 -92.40 -3.37
CA ARG A 38 10.81 -93.60 -4.02
C ARG A 38 10.68 -94.90 -3.23
N SER A 39 10.06 -94.90 -2.04
CA SER A 39 10.10 -96.04 -1.12
C SER A 39 8.95 -97.05 -1.26
N VAL A 40 7.83 -96.70 -1.90
CA VAL A 40 6.62 -97.57 -1.89
C VAL A 40 6.65 -98.63 -3.02
N ALA A 41 7.36 -98.36 -4.12
CA ALA A 41 7.40 -99.27 -5.27
C ALA A 41 8.23 -100.55 -5.02
N SER A 42 9.29 -100.50 -4.20
CA SER A 42 10.13 -101.69 -3.97
C SER A 42 9.46 -102.75 -3.09
N PHE A 43 8.61 -102.32 -2.14
CA PHE A 43 7.94 -103.23 -1.22
C PHE A 43 6.89 -104.12 -1.91
N THR A 44 6.18 -103.59 -2.91
CA THR A 44 5.25 -104.35 -3.75
C THR A 44 5.95 -105.43 -4.59
N GLN A 45 7.20 -105.19 -4.98
CA GLN A 45 7.97 -106.13 -5.80
C GLN A 45 8.49 -107.32 -4.96
N GLU A 46 8.88 -107.07 -3.71
CA GLU A 46 9.31 -108.11 -2.76
C GLU A 46 8.18 -109.08 -2.38
N LEU A 47 6.95 -108.57 -2.18
CA LEU A 47 5.77 -109.43 -1.89
C LEU A 47 5.40 -110.36 -3.05
N ALA A 48 5.55 -109.91 -4.30
CA ALA A 48 5.31 -110.75 -5.47
C ALA A 48 6.35 -111.89 -5.61
N ALA A 49 7.60 -111.63 -5.22
CA ALA A 49 8.66 -112.64 -5.23
C ALA A 49 8.41 -113.76 -4.19
N ILE A 50 7.93 -113.39 -2.99
CA ILE A 50 7.61 -114.36 -1.93
C ILE A 50 6.43 -115.26 -2.32
N LYS A 51 5.39 -114.70 -2.95
CA LYS A 51 4.23 -115.49 -3.42
C LYS A 51 4.64 -116.56 -4.44
N ASN A 52 5.45 -116.18 -5.43
CA ASN A 52 5.93 -117.12 -6.46
C ASN A 52 6.81 -118.24 -5.88
N MET A 53 7.51 -117.98 -4.77
CA MET A 53 8.35 -118.97 -4.08
C MET A 53 7.50 -119.98 -3.31
N MET A 54 6.42 -119.54 -2.65
CA MET A 54 5.47 -120.45 -1.99
C MET A 54 4.72 -121.35 -2.97
N ASP A 55 4.30 -120.81 -4.13
CA ASP A 55 3.60 -121.60 -5.15
C ASP A 55 4.49 -122.74 -5.71
N ARG A 56 5.80 -122.48 -5.85
CA ARG A 56 6.78 -123.52 -6.22
C ARG A 56 6.92 -124.59 -5.14
N GLN A 57 7.04 -124.20 -3.87
CA GLN A 57 7.13 -125.14 -2.77
C GLN A 57 5.86 -126.02 -2.64
N ALA A 58 4.68 -125.46 -2.89
CA ALA A 58 3.43 -126.23 -2.91
C ALA A 58 3.39 -127.27 -4.06
N SER A 59 3.93 -126.91 -5.22
CA SER A 59 4.08 -127.83 -6.37
C SER A 59 5.08 -128.96 -6.08
N ASP A 60 6.20 -128.66 -5.40
CA ASP A 60 7.21 -129.66 -5.04
C ASP A 60 6.64 -130.67 -4.02
N ILE A 61 5.84 -130.23 -3.06
CA ILE A 61 5.16 -131.11 -2.09
C ILE A 61 4.17 -132.06 -2.79
N MET A 62 3.44 -131.60 -3.81
CA MET A 62 2.57 -132.48 -4.60
C MET A 62 3.37 -133.54 -5.38
N THR A 63 4.58 -133.18 -5.84
CA THR A 63 5.46 -134.09 -6.58
C THR A 63 6.04 -135.17 -5.64
N ILE A 64 6.48 -134.79 -4.44
CA ILE A 64 6.95 -135.73 -3.41
C ILE A 64 5.82 -136.68 -2.97
N ASN A 65 4.59 -136.18 -2.85
CA ASN A 65 3.43 -137.01 -2.48
C ASN A 65 3.11 -138.08 -3.55
N ASN A 66 3.33 -137.77 -4.84
CA ASN A 66 3.20 -138.74 -5.93
C ASN A 66 4.33 -139.78 -5.93
N GLU A 67 5.56 -139.41 -5.52
CA GLU A 67 6.68 -140.35 -5.37
C GLU A 67 6.53 -141.30 -4.16
N VAL A 68 5.90 -140.86 -3.07
CA VAL A 68 5.63 -141.73 -1.91
C VAL A 68 4.56 -142.79 -2.24
N ARG A 69 3.65 -142.50 -3.17
CA ARG A 69 2.59 -143.42 -3.62
C ARG A 69 3.07 -144.56 -4.53
N SER A 70 4.27 -144.48 -5.10
CA SER A 70 4.78 -145.46 -6.08
C SER A 70 5.74 -146.51 -5.50
N ARG A 71 5.93 -146.57 -4.17
CA ARG A 71 6.76 -147.59 -3.52
C ARG A 71 5.95 -148.87 -3.18
N PRO A 72 6.39 -150.06 -3.62
CA PRO A 72 5.71 -151.32 -3.34
C PRO A 72 5.85 -151.74 -1.87
N THR A 73 4.71 -152.14 -1.32
CA THR A 73 4.37 -152.46 0.07
C THR A 73 4.87 -153.84 0.51
N VAL A 74 5.72 -153.93 1.55
CA VAL A 74 5.83 -155.13 2.39
C VAL A 74 6.35 -154.79 3.81
N ASP A 75 5.47 -154.59 4.81
CA ASP A 75 5.66 -155.04 6.22
C ASP A 75 4.39 -154.75 7.09
N PRO A 76 3.80 -155.70 7.85
CA PRO A 76 2.49 -155.52 8.50
C PRO A 76 2.48 -154.66 9.78
N LYS A 77 3.64 -154.18 10.26
CA LYS A 77 3.72 -153.28 11.43
C LYS A 77 3.69 -151.79 11.07
N LEU A 78 3.74 -151.43 9.78
CA LEU A 78 3.64 -150.04 9.30
C LEU A 78 2.20 -149.51 9.16
N ALA A 79 1.17 -150.35 9.18
CA ALA A 79 -0.21 -149.89 8.93
C ALA A 79 -0.77 -148.96 10.01
N SER A 80 -0.36 -149.12 11.28
CA SER A 80 -0.80 -148.24 12.37
C SER A 80 -0.11 -146.87 12.34
N THR A 81 1.17 -146.84 11.98
CA THR A 81 1.93 -145.61 11.76
C THR A 81 1.44 -144.88 10.50
N THR A 82 1.07 -145.58 9.43
CA THR A 82 0.48 -144.96 8.23
C THR A 82 -0.89 -144.34 8.51
N GLN A 83 -1.78 -144.98 9.29
CA GLN A 83 -3.06 -144.37 9.69
C GLN A 83 -2.87 -143.15 10.61
N LEU A 84 -1.90 -143.20 11.53
CA LEU A 84 -1.55 -142.05 12.37
C LEU A 84 -1.00 -140.91 11.52
N LEU A 85 -0.12 -141.20 10.56
CA LEU A 85 0.41 -140.23 9.60
C LEU A 85 -0.70 -139.63 8.73
N ASP A 86 -1.67 -140.42 8.28
CA ASP A 86 -2.82 -139.92 7.50
C ASP A 86 -3.76 -139.03 8.32
N SER A 87 -3.95 -139.32 9.61
CA SER A 87 -4.73 -138.46 10.51
C SER A 87 -4.00 -137.14 10.78
N ARG A 88 -2.68 -137.21 11.00
CA ARG A 88 -1.79 -136.05 11.16
C ARG A 88 -1.72 -135.23 9.87
N LEU A 89 -1.68 -135.87 8.71
CA LEU A 89 -1.69 -135.22 7.39
C LEU A 89 -3.02 -134.52 7.13
N ARG A 90 -4.15 -135.15 7.48
CA ARG A 90 -5.48 -134.50 7.40
C ARG A 90 -5.58 -133.31 8.34
N GLU A 91 -5.08 -133.44 9.56
CA GLU A 91 -5.06 -132.34 10.52
C GLU A 91 -4.16 -131.20 10.06
N MET A 92 -2.94 -131.49 9.59
CA MET A 92 -2.05 -130.49 8.99
C MET A 92 -2.67 -129.86 7.73
N HIS A 93 -3.35 -130.64 6.90
CA HIS A 93 -4.05 -130.13 5.73
C HIS A 93 -5.21 -129.19 6.12
N ASN A 94 -5.98 -129.55 7.15
CA ASN A 94 -7.03 -128.70 7.70
C ASN A 94 -6.46 -127.42 8.33
N GLN A 95 -5.35 -127.52 9.08
CA GLN A 95 -4.63 -126.37 9.61
C GLN A 95 -4.10 -125.47 8.48
N LEU A 96 -3.60 -126.05 7.39
CA LEU A 96 -3.09 -125.31 6.24
C LEU A 96 -4.21 -124.63 5.44
N ILE A 97 -5.37 -125.28 5.30
CA ILE A 97 -6.58 -124.66 4.74
C ILE A 97 -7.06 -123.51 5.63
N GLN A 98 -7.07 -123.68 6.95
CA GLN A 98 -7.49 -122.64 7.90
C GLN A 98 -6.54 -121.43 7.87
N VAL A 99 -5.23 -121.67 7.83
CA VAL A 99 -4.22 -120.61 7.67
C VAL A 99 -4.38 -119.91 6.33
N LYS A 100 -4.62 -120.66 5.23
CA LYS A 100 -4.89 -120.07 3.92
C LYS A 100 -6.13 -119.19 3.93
N GLN A 101 -7.25 -119.67 4.48
CA GLN A 101 -8.48 -118.88 4.60
C GLN A 101 -8.28 -117.64 5.49
N SER A 102 -7.53 -117.78 6.59
CA SER A 102 -7.17 -116.65 7.45
C SER A 102 -6.33 -115.61 6.69
N MET A 103 -5.33 -116.06 5.93
CA MET A 103 -4.47 -115.20 5.13
C MET A 103 -5.23 -114.53 3.98
N ASP A 104 -6.12 -115.25 3.28
CA ASP A 104 -6.97 -114.69 2.23
C ASP A 104 -7.93 -113.64 2.79
N THR A 105 -8.45 -113.87 4.01
CA THR A 105 -9.29 -112.91 4.72
C THR A 105 -8.48 -111.66 5.09
N GLU A 106 -7.28 -111.83 5.65
CA GLU A 106 -6.40 -110.71 5.99
C GLU A 106 -5.98 -109.92 4.74
N ILE A 107 -5.65 -110.58 3.63
CA ILE A 107 -5.36 -109.93 2.35
C ILE A 107 -6.56 -109.10 1.89
N THR A 108 -7.78 -109.66 1.98
CA THR A 108 -9.01 -108.98 1.59
C THR A 108 -9.28 -107.76 2.48
N GLU A 109 -9.09 -107.89 3.79
CA GLU A 109 -9.22 -106.79 4.74
C GLU A 109 -8.18 -105.70 4.51
N ARG A 110 -6.91 -106.05 4.26
CA ARG A 110 -5.86 -105.09 3.89
C ARG A 110 -6.18 -104.36 2.60
N ILE A 111 -6.72 -105.04 1.59
CA ILE A 111 -7.17 -104.40 0.34
C ILE A 111 -8.32 -103.43 0.62
N LYS A 112 -9.31 -103.81 1.43
CA LYS A 112 -10.43 -102.92 1.83
C LYS A 112 -9.94 -101.72 2.63
N ALA A 113 -9.04 -101.92 3.59
CA ALA A 113 -8.43 -100.86 4.39
C ALA A 113 -7.61 -99.90 3.51
N ASN A 114 -6.79 -100.43 2.59
CA ASN A 114 -6.03 -99.62 1.64
C ASN A 114 -6.94 -98.82 0.70
N ARG A 115 -8.07 -99.40 0.24
CA ARG A 115 -9.06 -98.66 -0.56
C ARG A 115 -9.71 -97.54 0.25
N ALA A 116 -10.14 -97.81 1.48
CA ALA A 116 -10.71 -96.78 2.35
C ALA A 116 -9.70 -95.66 2.67
N GLN A 117 -8.43 -96.02 2.87
CA GLN A 117 -7.35 -95.05 3.07
C GLN A 117 -7.12 -94.22 1.80
N ALA A 118 -7.11 -94.83 0.61
CA ALA A 118 -6.98 -94.13 -0.66
C ALA A 118 -8.15 -93.16 -0.89
N ASP A 119 -9.38 -93.57 -0.59
CA ASP A 119 -10.57 -92.71 -0.69
C ASP A 119 -10.49 -91.52 0.28
N LEU A 120 -10.01 -91.74 1.51
CA LEU A 120 -9.78 -90.66 2.47
C LEU A 120 -8.72 -89.67 1.97
N ILE A 121 -7.61 -90.18 1.42
CA ILE A 121 -6.55 -89.35 0.83
C ILE A 121 -7.11 -88.53 -0.35
N ASN A 122 -7.90 -89.15 -1.23
CA ASN A 122 -8.50 -88.46 -2.37
C ASN A 122 -9.45 -87.34 -1.92
N ARG A 123 -10.29 -87.59 -0.90
CA ARG A 123 -11.16 -86.55 -0.32
C ARG A 123 -10.35 -85.41 0.30
N LEU A 124 -9.29 -85.71 1.04
CA LEU A 124 -8.41 -84.69 1.61
C LEU A 124 -7.74 -83.85 0.52
N GLN A 125 -7.27 -84.49 -0.57
CA GLN A 125 -6.71 -83.78 -1.72
C GLN A 125 -7.75 -82.88 -2.41
N GLU A 126 -9.00 -83.32 -2.53
CA GLU A 126 -10.09 -82.51 -3.08
C GLU A 126 -10.43 -81.32 -2.18
N TYR A 127 -10.48 -81.51 -0.86
CA TYR A 127 -10.64 -80.41 0.10
C TYR A 127 -9.50 -79.38 0.01
N ILE A 128 -8.24 -79.84 -0.11
CA ILE A 128 -7.09 -78.95 -0.29
C ILE A 128 -7.23 -78.15 -1.58
N ARG A 129 -7.54 -78.81 -2.71
CA ARG A 129 -7.76 -78.12 -4.00
C ARG A 129 -8.89 -77.12 -3.94
N ALA A 130 -10.00 -77.45 -3.30
CA ALA A 130 -11.14 -76.54 -3.13
C ALA A 130 -10.77 -75.33 -2.24
N GLN A 131 -10.00 -75.55 -1.17
CA GLN A 131 -9.49 -74.46 -0.33
C GLN A 131 -8.50 -73.57 -1.08
N GLU A 132 -7.61 -74.15 -1.88
CA GLU A 132 -6.67 -73.39 -2.72
C GLU A 132 -7.39 -72.58 -3.79
N ALA A 133 -8.41 -73.15 -4.44
CA ALA A 133 -9.25 -72.42 -5.39
C ALA A 133 -9.95 -71.24 -4.72
N ASN A 134 -10.61 -71.45 -3.57
CA ASN A 134 -11.28 -70.38 -2.82
C ASN A 134 -10.29 -69.30 -2.35
N LYS A 135 -9.11 -69.70 -1.86
CA LYS A 135 -8.05 -68.77 -1.48
C LYS A 135 -7.60 -67.92 -2.67
N ASN A 136 -7.41 -68.53 -3.84
CA ASN A 136 -7.03 -67.84 -5.05
C ASN A 136 -8.11 -66.87 -5.53
N ASP A 137 -9.38 -67.23 -5.42
CA ASP A 137 -10.51 -66.34 -5.75
C ASP A 137 -10.56 -65.13 -4.81
N ILE A 138 -10.36 -65.33 -3.50
CA ILE A 138 -10.28 -64.24 -2.52
C ILE A 138 -9.10 -63.32 -2.84
N LEU A 139 -7.91 -63.87 -3.13
CA LEU A 139 -6.73 -63.08 -3.49
C LEU A 139 -6.95 -62.29 -4.79
N SER A 140 -7.59 -62.89 -5.80
CA SER A 140 -7.93 -62.21 -7.06
C SER A 140 -8.92 -61.07 -6.85
N ASN A 141 -9.94 -61.27 -6.02
CA ASN A 141 -10.91 -60.23 -5.67
C ASN A 141 -10.26 -59.08 -4.87
N ILE A 142 -9.35 -59.37 -3.94
CA ILE A 142 -8.60 -58.35 -3.20
C ILE A 142 -7.71 -57.55 -4.16
N ALA A 143 -7.00 -58.22 -5.08
CA ALA A 143 -6.17 -57.56 -6.08
C ALA A 143 -7.00 -56.61 -6.97
N ARG A 144 -8.11 -57.10 -7.53
CA ARG A 144 -9.02 -56.28 -8.34
C ARG A 144 -9.59 -55.08 -7.58
N LYS A 145 -9.99 -55.29 -6.32
CA LYS A 145 -10.48 -54.19 -5.47
C LYS A 145 -9.37 -53.16 -5.21
N SER A 146 -8.15 -53.61 -4.91
CA SER A 146 -7.00 -52.73 -4.71
C SER A 146 -6.69 -51.90 -5.96
N ASP A 147 -6.82 -52.47 -7.16
CA ASP A 147 -6.62 -51.75 -8.42
C ASP A 147 -7.71 -50.69 -8.65
N LEU A 148 -8.98 -51.02 -8.38
CA LEU A 148 -10.09 -50.08 -8.48
C LEU A 148 -9.98 -48.92 -7.47
N ASP A 149 -9.61 -49.22 -6.23
CA ASP A 149 -9.41 -48.18 -5.20
C ASP A 149 -8.23 -47.27 -5.56
N ARG A 150 -7.16 -47.83 -6.15
CA ARG A 150 -6.03 -47.05 -6.68
C ARG A 150 -6.45 -46.14 -7.84
N GLU A 151 -7.23 -46.65 -8.79
CA GLU A 151 -7.73 -45.87 -9.92
C GLU A 151 -8.59 -44.70 -9.45
N ARG A 152 -9.52 -44.95 -8.52
CA ARG A 152 -10.35 -43.89 -7.91
C ARG A 152 -9.54 -42.81 -7.23
N LEU A 153 -8.52 -43.20 -6.45
CA LEU A 153 -7.62 -42.25 -5.81
C LEU A 153 -6.84 -41.41 -6.83
N THR A 154 -6.41 -42.01 -7.94
CA THR A 154 -5.72 -41.27 -9.01
C THR A 154 -6.64 -40.28 -9.72
N GLU A 155 -7.90 -40.64 -9.98
CA GLU A 155 -8.89 -39.75 -10.57
C GLU A 155 -9.25 -38.58 -9.64
N GLU A 156 -9.44 -38.87 -8.35
CA GLU A 156 -9.73 -37.84 -7.34
C GLU A 156 -8.55 -36.88 -7.18
N THR A 157 -7.32 -37.41 -7.15
CA THR A 157 -6.10 -36.60 -7.13
C THR A 157 -6.02 -35.69 -8.35
N LYS A 158 -6.33 -36.21 -9.55
CA LYS A 158 -6.35 -35.42 -10.78
C LYS A 158 -7.41 -34.32 -10.71
N ARG A 159 -8.64 -34.65 -10.30
CA ARG A 159 -9.74 -33.70 -10.17
C ARG A 159 -9.44 -32.59 -9.14
N LEU A 160 -8.82 -32.95 -8.02
CA LEU A 160 -8.39 -31.98 -7.01
C LEU A 160 -7.30 -31.06 -7.57
N ASN A 161 -6.33 -31.61 -8.30
CA ASN A 161 -5.28 -30.81 -8.93
C ASN A 161 -5.84 -29.83 -9.97
N ASP A 162 -6.78 -30.28 -10.81
CA ASP A 162 -7.46 -29.40 -11.79
C ASP A 162 -8.23 -28.27 -11.08
N ARG A 163 -8.89 -28.58 -9.96
CA ARG A 163 -9.59 -27.57 -9.15
C ARG A 163 -8.63 -26.57 -8.50
N ILE A 164 -7.49 -27.04 -8.00
CA ILE A 164 -6.44 -26.17 -7.44
C ILE A 164 -5.90 -25.23 -8.52
N GLN A 165 -5.63 -25.76 -9.72
CA GLN A 165 -5.16 -24.95 -10.86
C GLN A 165 -6.19 -23.91 -11.27
N GLN A 166 -7.46 -24.28 -11.34
CA GLN A 166 -8.54 -23.34 -11.67
C GLN A 166 -8.64 -22.21 -10.63
N ILE A 167 -8.61 -22.54 -9.34
CA ILE A 167 -8.62 -21.54 -8.26
C ILE A 167 -7.40 -20.62 -8.36
N ALA A 168 -6.22 -21.16 -8.67
CA ALA A 168 -5.01 -20.36 -8.84
C ALA A 168 -5.11 -19.37 -10.02
N ILE A 169 -5.70 -19.82 -11.15
CA ILE A 169 -5.94 -18.96 -12.32
C ILE A 169 -6.94 -17.85 -11.98
N ASP A 170 -8.07 -18.19 -11.37
CA ASP A 170 -9.12 -17.22 -11.01
C ASP A 170 -8.61 -16.20 -9.99
N PHE A 171 -7.82 -16.65 -9.01
CA PHE A 171 -7.19 -15.79 -8.03
C PHE A 171 -6.17 -14.83 -8.66
N THR A 172 -5.30 -15.34 -9.54
CA THR A 172 -4.32 -14.51 -10.26
C THR A 172 -5.02 -13.47 -11.14
N LYS A 173 -6.09 -13.88 -11.83
CA LYS A 173 -6.92 -12.96 -12.63
C LYS A 173 -7.58 -11.90 -11.77
N GLY A 174 -8.17 -12.28 -10.63
CA GLY A 174 -8.79 -11.34 -9.69
C GLY A 174 -7.82 -10.32 -9.11
N ILE A 175 -6.57 -10.73 -8.82
CA ILE A 175 -5.50 -9.82 -8.39
C ILE A 175 -5.17 -8.82 -9.50
N ASN A 176 -4.93 -9.30 -10.72
CA ASN A 176 -4.56 -8.44 -11.85
C ASN A 176 -5.69 -7.45 -12.19
N ASP A 177 -6.94 -7.90 -12.20
CA ASP A 177 -8.10 -7.04 -12.47
C ASP A 177 -8.26 -5.96 -11.39
N ARG A 178 -8.01 -6.30 -10.11
CA ARG A 178 -8.06 -5.35 -9.00
C ARG A 178 -6.90 -4.36 -9.05
N GLU A 179 -5.70 -4.82 -9.36
CA GLU A 179 -4.53 -3.96 -9.49
C GLU A 179 -4.70 -2.97 -10.66
N GLN A 180 -5.20 -3.45 -11.80
CA GLN A 180 -5.47 -2.61 -12.95
C GLN A 180 -6.52 -1.53 -12.62
N LYS A 181 -7.62 -1.90 -11.97
CA LYS A 181 -8.65 -0.93 -11.53
C LYS A 181 -8.08 0.13 -10.58
N LEU A 182 -7.25 -0.27 -9.61
CA LEU A 182 -6.62 0.67 -8.69
C LEU A 182 -5.66 1.61 -9.41
N ARG A 183 -4.88 1.12 -10.37
CA ARG A 183 -3.99 1.94 -11.20
C ARG A 183 -4.79 2.96 -12.03
N ASP A 184 -5.87 2.52 -12.66
CA ASP A 184 -6.73 3.39 -13.48
C ASP A 184 -7.43 4.46 -12.63
N GLU A 185 -7.97 4.10 -11.45
CA GLU A 185 -8.58 5.04 -10.50
C GLU A 185 -7.57 6.07 -9.97
N LEU A 186 -6.36 5.63 -9.63
CA LEU A 186 -5.28 6.53 -9.17
C LEU A 186 -4.85 7.49 -10.28
N LEU A 187 -4.70 6.99 -11.50
CA LEU A 187 -4.34 7.82 -12.65
C LEU A 187 -5.43 8.85 -12.95
N GLN A 188 -6.71 8.46 -12.87
CA GLN A 188 -7.83 9.37 -13.03
C GLN A 188 -7.83 10.47 -11.95
N LYS A 189 -7.69 10.09 -10.67
CA LYS A 189 -7.62 11.05 -9.55
C LYS A 189 -6.44 12.00 -9.70
N TYR A 190 -5.28 11.48 -10.09
CA TYR A 190 -4.09 12.29 -10.36
C TYR A 190 -4.34 13.33 -11.45
N ASN A 191 -4.92 12.92 -12.58
CA ASN A 191 -5.23 13.82 -13.69
C ASN A 191 -6.24 14.90 -13.28
N THR A 192 -7.27 14.56 -12.50
CA THR A 192 -8.24 15.54 -11.98
C THR A 192 -7.59 16.56 -11.05
N VAL A 193 -6.77 16.11 -10.10
CA VAL A 193 -6.05 17.01 -9.19
C VAL A 193 -5.07 17.90 -9.96
N GLN A 194 -4.33 17.33 -10.90
CA GLN A 194 -3.38 18.07 -11.74
C GLN A 194 -4.09 19.17 -12.55
N ALA A 195 -5.25 18.86 -13.15
CA ALA A 195 -6.06 19.84 -13.89
C ALA A 195 -6.59 20.95 -12.97
N SER A 196 -7.07 20.59 -11.77
CA SER A 196 -7.54 21.57 -10.77
C SER A 196 -6.43 22.50 -10.30
N VAL A 197 -5.25 21.97 -9.97
CA VAL A 197 -4.09 22.77 -9.54
C VAL A 197 -3.63 23.69 -10.66
N LYS A 198 -3.58 23.20 -11.91
CA LYS A 198 -3.22 24.02 -13.08
C LYS A 198 -4.20 25.18 -13.27
N SER A 199 -5.51 24.91 -13.20
CA SER A 199 -6.55 25.95 -13.33
C SER A 199 -6.46 26.99 -12.19
N GLN A 200 -6.18 26.56 -10.96
CA GLN A 200 -5.98 27.47 -9.84
C GLN A 200 -4.73 28.35 -10.00
N LEU A 201 -3.61 27.78 -10.49
CA LEU A 201 -2.39 28.53 -10.78
C LEU A 201 -2.62 29.57 -11.88
N GLU A 202 -3.34 29.20 -12.94
CA GLU A 202 -3.72 30.12 -14.02
C GLU A 202 -4.61 31.26 -13.50
N SER A 203 -5.64 30.94 -12.73
CA SER A 203 -6.53 31.95 -12.12
C SER A 203 -5.81 32.88 -11.14
N ARG A 204 -4.82 32.36 -10.39
CA ARG A 204 -4.01 33.17 -9.48
C ARG A 204 -3.09 34.11 -10.25
N SER A 205 -2.46 33.61 -11.31
CA SER A 205 -1.60 34.40 -12.19
C SER A 205 -2.38 35.57 -12.83
N THR A 206 -3.61 35.34 -13.29
CA THR A 206 -4.46 36.41 -13.83
C THR A 206 -4.83 37.45 -12.77
N LEU A 207 -5.14 37.01 -11.55
CA LEU A 207 -5.48 37.91 -10.45
C LEU A 207 -4.27 38.75 -10.03
N ASP A 208 -3.08 38.14 -9.95
CA ASP A 208 -1.83 38.85 -9.64
C ASP A 208 -1.51 39.89 -10.73
N ALA A 209 -1.72 39.57 -12.01
CA ALA A 209 -1.54 40.49 -13.13
C ALA A 209 -2.54 41.67 -13.08
N GLU A 210 -3.81 41.41 -12.76
CA GLU A 210 -4.83 42.46 -12.60
C GLU A 210 -4.52 43.37 -11.39
N MET A 211 -4.11 42.78 -10.26
CA MET A 211 -3.73 43.52 -9.07
C MET A 211 -2.51 44.39 -9.33
N GLN A 212 -1.51 43.87 -10.04
CA GLN A 212 -0.33 44.63 -10.43
C GLN A 212 -0.70 45.80 -11.34
N LYS A 213 -1.55 45.57 -12.35
CA LYS A 213 -2.06 46.63 -13.24
C LYS A 213 -2.77 47.73 -12.45
N ARG A 214 -3.67 47.38 -11.53
CA ARG A 214 -4.34 48.36 -10.65
C ARG A 214 -3.33 49.12 -9.78
N ASN A 215 -2.27 48.45 -9.33
CA ASN A 215 -1.23 49.10 -8.53
C ASN A 215 -0.44 50.13 -9.37
N ASP A 216 -0.08 49.79 -10.60
CA ASP A 216 0.65 50.68 -11.49
C ASP A 216 -0.22 51.87 -11.94
N GLU A 217 -1.50 51.65 -12.21
CA GLU A 217 -2.48 52.73 -12.46
C GLU A 217 -2.58 53.69 -11.27
N ARG A 218 -2.63 53.17 -10.04
CA ARG A 218 -2.63 53.99 -8.82
C ARG A 218 -1.35 54.80 -8.67
N LYS A 219 -0.17 54.17 -8.82
CA LYS A 219 1.12 54.87 -8.76
C LYS A 219 1.25 55.99 -9.80
N LEU A 220 0.77 55.76 -11.02
CA LEU A 220 0.78 56.76 -12.07
C LEU A 220 -0.12 57.95 -11.70
N HIS A 221 -1.31 57.67 -11.19
CA HIS A 221 -2.24 58.69 -10.71
C HIS A 221 -1.65 59.50 -9.54
N GLU A 222 -1.08 58.84 -8.53
CA GLU A 222 -0.39 59.48 -7.40
C GLU A 222 0.73 60.41 -7.85
N LYS A 223 1.57 59.93 -8.79
CA LYS A 223 2.63 60.73 -9.37
C LYS A 223 2.09 61.96 -10.09
N GLY A 224 0.97 61.81 -10.81
CA GLY A 224 0.29 62.93 -11.47
C GLY A 224 -0.12 64.01 -10.48
N LEU A 225 -0.78 63.63 -9.39
CA LEU A 225 -1.23 64.58 -8.35
C LEU A 225 -0.07 65.26 -7.62
N LEU A 226 0.98 64.51 -7.28
CA LEU A 226 2.17 65.07 -6.65
C LEU A 226 2.85 66.11 -7.57
N ASN A 227 2.96 65.83 -8.86
CA ASN A 227 3.48 66.80 -9.83
C ASN A 227 2.61 68.05 -9.92
N THR A 228 1.29 67.91 -9.90
CA THR A 228 0.37 69.08 -9.89
C THR A 228 0.61 69.96 -8.67
N ILE A 229 0.85 69.37 -7.49
CA ILE A 229 1.18 70.14 -6.28
C ILE A 229 2.55 70.83 -6.41
N ASP A 230 3.55 70.16 -6.98
CA ASP A 230 4.87 70.78 -7.23
C ASP A 230 4.74 72.00 -8.16
N ASP A 231 3.89 71.90 -9.20
CA ASP A 231 3.61 73.00 -10.12
C ASP A 231 2.90 74.17 -9.41
N VAL A 232 1.94 73.88 -8.52
CA VAL A 232 1.25 74.90 -7.71
C VAL A 232 2.24 75.60 -6.76
N GLU A 233 3.08 74.83 -6.06
CA GLU A 233 4.11 75.37 -5.17
C GLU A 233 5.07 76.29 -5.93
N LEU A 234 5.58 75.85 -7.08
CA LEU A 234 6.50 76.64 -7.90
C LEU A 234 5.87 77.96 -8.37
N ARG A 235 4.61 77.91 -8.85
CA ARG A 235 3.88 79.11 -9.30
C ARG A 235 3.64 80.07 -8.15
N LEU A 236 3.25 79.57 -6.99
CA LEU A 236 3.01 80.38 -5.80
C LEU A 236 4.29 81.08 -5.34
N ASN A 237 5.40 80.34 -5.27
CA ASN A 237 6.71 80.88 -4.91
C ASN A 237 7.17 81.98 -5.89
N ASN A 238 6.97 81.77 -7.20
CA ASN A 238 7.28 82.78 -8.21
C ASN A 238 6.42 84.05 -8.05
N TYR A 239 5.12 83.87 -7.75
CA TYR A 239 4.20 84.98 -7.50
C TYR A 239 4.60 85.77 -6.25
N LEU A 240 4.85 85.09 -5.13
CA LEU A 240 5.24 85.69 -3.86
C LEU A 240 6.58 86.42 -3.98
N SER A 241 7.56 85.85 -4.69
CA SER A 241 8.85 86.50 -4.97
C SER A 241 8.66 87.81 -5.76
N SER A 242 7.80 87.78 -6.79
CA SER A 242 7.48 88.96 -7.58
C SER A 242 6.71 90.02 -6.78
N LEU A 243 5.79 89.57 -5.91
CA LEU A 243 5.01 90.44 -5.05
C LEU A 243 5.90 91.09 -3.98
N SER A 244 6.77 90.34 -3.33
CA SER A 244 7.74 90.85 -2.35
C SER A 244 8.66 91.91 -2.97
N LYS A 245 9.17 91.65 -4.19
CA LYS A 245 9.97 92.63 -4.93
C LYS A 245 9.21 93.93 -5.21
N THR A 246 7.96 93.82 -5.66
CA THR A 246 7.14 95.02 -5.93
C THR A 246 6.77 95.78 -4.66
N VAL A 247 6.58 95.09 -3.53
CA VAL A 247 6.44 95.73 -2.21
C VAL A 247 7.70 96.49 -1.81
N ASP A 248 8.88 95.90 -2.01
CA ASP A 248 10.16 96.54 -1.71
C ASP A 248 10.39 97.78 -2.62
N GLU A 249 10.02 97.73 -3.90
CA GLU A 249 10.08 98.87 -4.82
C GLU A 249 9.14 100.01 -4.39
N VAL A 250 7.92 99.70 -3.90
CA VAL A 250 6.98 100.70 -3.37
C VAL A 250 7.54 101.36 -2.12
N LYS A 251 8.18 100.59 -1.23
CA LYS A 251 8.86 101.13 -0.04
C LYS A 251 9.95 102.14 -0.39
N LEU A 252 10.68 101.89 -1.48
CA LEU A 252 11.69 102.82 -2.01
C LEU A 252 11.09 104.06 -2.71
N GLY A 253 9.76 104.14 -2.83
CA GLY A 253 9.06 105.30 -3.34
C GLY A 253 8.88 105.33 -4.85
N VAL A 254 9.08 104.20 -5.56
CA VAL A 254 8.90 104.14 -7.03
C VAL A 254 7.40 104.13 -7.37
N ASP A 255 6.92 105.11 -8.14
CA ASP A 255 5.48 105.32 -8.36
C ASP A 255 4.89 104.53 -9.55
N ASN A 256 5.73 104.02 -10.46
CA ASN A 256 5.33 103.33 -11.70
C ASN A 256 5.63 101.81 -11.69
N ILE A 257 5.20 101.11 -10.64
CA ILE A 257 5.46 99.67 -10.50
C ILE A 257 4.31 98.86 -11.08
N ARG A 258 4.64 97.86 -11.90
CA ARG A 258 3.68 96.88 -12.42
C ARG A 258 3.41 95.82 -11.36
N ILE A 259 2.23 95.86 -10.76
CA ILE A 259 1.81 94.84 -9.79
C ILE A 259 1.72 93.47 -10.49
N PRO A 260 2.39 92.43 -9.98
CA PRO A 260 2.25 91.09 -10.52
C PRO A 260 0.80 90.64 -10.39
N VAL A 261 0.23 90.20 -11.51
CA VAL A 261 -1.11 89.64 -11.53
C VAL A 261 -1.00 88.18 -11.12
N LEU A 262 -1.67 87.82 -10.03
CA LEU A 262 -1.95 86.41 -9.76
C LEU A 262 -2.97 86.00 -10.81
N ASP A 263 -2.51 85.31 -11.84
CA ASP A 263 -3.39 84.77 -12.85
C ASP A 263 -4.07 83.53 -12.28
N THR A 264 -5.12 83.78 -11.50
CA THR A 264 -5.98 82.74 -10.92
C THR A 264 -6.73 81.96 -12.01
N ASP A 265 -6.78 82.49 -13.24
CA ASP A 265 -7.44 81.89 -14.41
C ASP A 265 -6.47 81.10 -15.32
N ALA A 266 -5.17 81.42 -15.33
CA ALA A 266 -4.11 80.61 -15.97
C ALA A 266 -3.74 79.32 -15.19
N VAL A 267 -4.51 79.01 -14.15
CA VAL A 267 -4.66 77.65 -13.60
C VAL A 267 -5.48 76.76 -14.55
N ASN A 268 -5.86 77.24 -15.75
CA ASN A 268 -6.33 76.40 -16.85
C ASN A 268 -5.26 75.36 -17.28
N PHE A 269 -5.37 74.16 -16.72
CA PHE A 269 -4.91 72.93 -17.36
C PHE A 269 -5.53 72.80 -18.77
N PRO A 270 -4.85 72.15 -19.73
CA PRO A 270 -5.39 71.91 -21.07
C PRO A 270 -6.70 71.11 -21.00
N LYS A 271 -7.82 71.83 -21.10
CA LYS A 271 -9.17 71.31 -21.39
C LYS A 271 -9.20 70.68 -22.79
N LYS A 272 -8.55 69.53 -22.97
CA LYS A 272 -8.87 68.62 -24.07
C LYS A 272 -9.34 67.30 -23.46
N HIS A 273 -10.65 67.09 -23.62
CA HIS A 273 -11.44 65.90 -23.26
C HIS A 273 -11.95 65.84 -21.82
N ILE A 274 -13.01 66.60 -21.54
CA ILE A 274 -14.31 66.09 -21.05
C ILE A 274 -15.27 67.28 -21.19
N GLU A 275 -16.13 67.18 -22.20
CA GLU A 275 -17.10 68.22 -22.55
C GLU A 275 -18.38 68.03 -21.72
N LYS A 276 -18.93 69.17 -21.27
CA LYS A 276 -20.28 69.38 -20.71
C LYS A 276 -20.55 68.81 -19.31
N PHE A 277 -20.53 69.67 -18.29
CA PHE A 277 -21.66 69.94 -17.38
C PHE A 277 -21.27 71.10 -16.41
N VAL A 278 -21.98 72.24 -16.55
CA VAL A 278 -22.58 73.08 -15.48
C VAL A 278 -21.69 73.73 -14.38
N PHE A 279 -21.70 75.07 -14.41
CA PHE A 279 -21.55 76.12 -13.38
C PHE A 279 -20.21 76.41 -12.63
N ASN A 280 -19.89 77.71 -12.64
CA ASN A 280 -18.98 78.50 -11.77
C ASN A 280 -18.59 77.84 -10.44
N LYS A 281 -17.39 77.25 -10.41
CA LYS A 281 -16.58 76.99 -9.21
C LYS A 281 -15.12 77.27 -9.55
N ASN A 282 -14.33 77.73 -8.57
CA ASN A 282 -12.92 78.09 -8.77
C ASN A 282 -12.13 76.87 -9.31
N PRO A 283 -11.16 77.05 -10.22
CA PRO A 283 -10.38 75.94 -10.78
C PRO A 283 -9.55 75.18 -9.73
N VAL A 284 -9.09 75.86 -8.67
CA VAL A 284 -8.47 75.25 -7.49
C VAL A 284 -9.45 74.37 -6.72
N GLU A 285 -10.69 74.84 -6.59
CA GLU A 285 -11.80 74.09 -5.99
C GLU A 285 -12.10 72.82 -6.79
N LYS A 286 -12.09 72.89 -8.14
CA LYS A 286 -12.32 71.74 -9.02
C LYS A 286 -11.16 70.74 -9.03
N ASP A 287 -9.91 71.22 -8.96
CA ASP A 287 -8.73 70.36 -8.89
C ASP A 287 -8.63 69.67 -7.52
N MET A 288 -8.97 70.38 -6.44
CA MET A 288 -9.04 69.80 -5.10
C MET A 288 -10.27 68.89 -4.91
N GLU A 289 -11.41 69.21 -5.53
CA GLU A 289 -12.61 68.35 -5.58
C GLU A 289 -12.39 67.12 -6.48
N SER A 290 -11.54 67.21 -7.51
CA SER A 290 -11.06 66.09 -8.36
C SER A 290 -10.10 65.16 -7.61
N ILE A 291 -9.12 65.73 -6.91
CA ILE A 291 -8.25 65.01 -5.96
C ILE A 291 -9.08 64.35 -4.86
N ALA A 292 -10.14 65.03 -4.42
CA ALA A 292 -11.10 64.52 -3.48
C ALA A 292 -12.20 63.66 -4.14
N ALA A 293 -12.29 63.46 -5.45
CA ALA A 293 -13.27 62.55 -6.05
C ALA A 293 -12.66 61.18 -6.39
N ASP A 294 -11.37 61.15 -6.77
CA ASP A 294 -10.60 59.92 -7.02
C ASP A 294 -10.05 59.27 -5.72
N LYS A 295 -10.87 59.30 -4.64
CA LYS A 295 -10.49 58.95 -3.25
C LYS A 295 -10.05 57.50 -3.02
N THR A 296 -10.43 56.56 -3.89
CA THR A 296 -10.10 55.13 -3.79
C THR A 296 -8.80 54.74 -4.51
N LYS A 297 -8.16 55.69 -5.22
CA LYS A 297 -6.98 55.44 -6.06
C LYS A 297 -5.65 55.94 -5.46
N LEU A 298 -5.67 56.68 -4.35
CA LEU A 298 -4.46 57.12 -3.67
C LEU A 298 -4.06 56.11 -2.58
N SER A 299 -2.82 55.65 -2.62
CA SER A 299 -2.20 54.90 -1.53
C SER A 299 -2.08 55.78 -0.28
N MET A 300 -1.99 55.13 0.88
CA MET A 300 -1.78 55.83 2.14
C MET A 300 -0.48 56.65 2.12
N GLU A 301 0.58 56.09 1.56
CA GLU A 301 1.85 56.81 1.37
C GLU A 301 1.66 58.05 0.49
N GLY A 302 0.87 57.94 -0.58
CA GLY A 302 0.51 59.06 -1.45
C GLY A 302 -0.25 60.16 -0.72
N LEU A 303 -1.23 59.81 0.12
CA LEU A 303 -1.99 60.77 0.93
C LEU A 303 -1.11 61.50 1.96
N LEU A 304 -0.23 60.78 2.65
CA LEU A 304 0.70 61.37 3.62
C LEU A 304 1.68 62.34 2.95
N LYS A 305 2.23 61.98 1.79
CA LYS A 305 3.10 62.89 1.01
C LYS A 305 2.35 64.13 0.53
N LEU A 306 1.08 63.98 0.16
CA LEU A 306 0.21 65.08 -0.24
C LEU A 306 -0.01 66.05 0.94
N GLU A 307 -0.36 65.50 2.11
CA GLU A 307 -0.54 66.26 3.35
C GLU A 307 0.74 67.03 3.73
N GLU A 308 1.90 66.36 3.67
CA GLU A 308 3.19 66.98 3.97
C GLU A 308 3.49 68.16 3.05
N ARG A 309 3.27 68.00 1.73
CA ARG A 309 3.49 69.08 0.75
C ARG A 309 2.53 70.24 0.94
N ILE A 310 1.24 69.97 1.12
CA ILE A 310 0.24 71.03 1.37
C ILE A 310 0.57 71.77 2.66
N SER A 311 0.96 71.05 3.70
CA SER A 311 1.38 71.65 4.97
C SER A 311 2.60 72.56 4.77
N ARG A 312 3.59 72.15 3.96
CA ARG A 312 4.75 73.01 3.63
C ARG A 312 4.34 74.28 2.90
N ILE A 313 3.50 74.17 1.87
CA ILE A 313 2.98 75.32 1.12
C ILE A 313 2.24 76.29 2.06
N GLN A 314 1.38 75.76 2.93
CA GLN A 314 0.62 76.56 3.88
C GLN A 314 1.54 77.32 4.86
N HIS A 315 2.57 76.66 5.39
CA HIS A 315 3.54 77.30 6.29
C HIS A 315 4.36 78.39 5.57
N GLY A 316 4.82 78.12 4.34
CA GLY A 316 5.52 79.09 3.50
C GLY A 316 4.65 80.31 3.20
N LEU A 317 3.43 80.08 2.70
CA LEU A 317 2.47 81.13 2.39
C LEU A 317 2.11 81.98 3.62
N SER A 318 1.90 81.34 4.78
CA SER A 318 1.60 82.05 6.04
C SER A 318 2.75 82.92 6.53
N ARG A 319 4.00 82.51 6.27
CA ARG A 319 5.20 83.29 6.59
C ARG A 319 5.31 84.49 5.64
N ASP A 320 5.27 84.25 4.34
CA ASP A 320 5.44 85.28 3.32
C ASP A 320 4.33 86.32 3.37
N ARG A 321 3.09 85.88 3.62
CA ARG A 321 1.95 86.78 3.86
C ARG A 321 2.20 87.72 5.04
N ARG A 322 2.68 87.21 6.18
CA ARG A 322 2.97 88.03 7.37
C ARG A 322 4.08 89.04 7.09
N GLU A 323 5.12 88.61 6.37
CA GLU A 323 6.21 89.49 5.95
C GLU A 323 5.70 90.60 5.01
N LEU A 324 4.87 90.26 4.02
CA LEU A 324 4.26 91.23 3.11
C LEU A 324 3.36 92.23 3.84
N HIS A 325 2.52 91.76 4.79
CA HIS A 325 1.71 92.65 5.61
C HIS A 325 2.55 93.64 6.43
N TYR A 326 3.61 93.14 7.08
CA TYR A 326 4.52 93.98 7.85
C TYR A 326 5.19 95.02 6.95
N LYS A 327 5.71 94.58 5.79
CA LYS A 327 6.35 95.46 4.81
C LYS A 327 5.37 96.53 4.29
N LEU A 328 4.14 96.15 3.98
CA LEU A 328 3.17 97.10 3.42
C LEU A 328 2.63 98.08 4.46
N GLY A 329 2.54 97.68 5.73
CA GLY A 329 2.16 98.57 6.84
C GLY A 329 3.17 99.69 7.11
N GLU A 330 4.44 99.50 6.76
CA GLU A 330 5.49 100.53 6.84
C GLU A 330 5.53 101.46 5.61
N ALA A 331 4.86 101.11 4.51
CA ALA A 331 4.88 101.89 3.28
C ALA A 331 3.92 103.10 3.37
N ILE A 332 4.36 104.27 2.88
CA ILE A 332 3.56 105.50 2.84
C ILE A 332 2.24 105.25 2.08
N GLU A 333 1.11 105.76 2.61
CA GLU A 333 -0.24 105.61 2.03
C GLU A 333 -0.34 106.17 0.60
N LYS A 334 0.07 105.36 -0.38
CA LYS A 334 -0.10 105.59 -1.81
C LYS A 334 -1.19 104.68 -2.35
N ASP A 335 -1.85 105.08 -3.43
CA ASP A 335 -2.87 104.26 -4.10
C ASP A 335 -2.34 102.89 -4.55
N VAL A 336 -1.04 102.80 -4.85
CA VAL A 336 -0.36 101.53 -5.17
C VAL A 336 -0.32 100.58 -3.96
N SER A 337 -0.13 101.11 -2.74
CA SER A 337 -0.17 100.33 -1.50
C SER A 337 -1.57 99.74 -1.26
N LYS A 338 -2.64 100.51 -1.52
CA LYS A 338 -4.02 99.98 -1.45
C LYS A 338 -4.28 98.84 -2.43
N LYS A 339 -3.73 98.92 -3.65
CA LYS A 339 -3.82 97.83 -4.64
C LYS A 339 -3.03 96.60 -4.19
N LEU A 340 -1.82 96.77 -3.63
CA LEU A 340 -1.02 95.68 -3.08
C LEU A 340 -1.70 95.03 -1.86
N MET A 341 -2.33 95.80 -0.96
CA MET A 341 -3.15 95.27 0.13
C MET A 341 -4.27 94.37 -0.39
N LYS A 342 -4.92 94.75 -1.49
CA LYS A 342 -5.95 93.92 -2.13
C LYS A 342 -5.38 92.61 -2.67
N HIS A 343 -4.14 92.61 -3.18
CA HIS A 343 -3.46 91.38 -3.62
C HIS A 343 -3.02 90.50 -2.44
N VAL A 344 -2.55 91.09 -1.35
CA VAL A 344 -2.28 90.34 -0.10
C VAL A 344 -3.58 89.74 0.45
N GLY A 345 -4.70 90.45 0.39
CA GLY A 345 -6.02 89.91 0.76
C GLY A 345 -6.49 88.74 -0.14
N LYS A 346 -6.02 88.64 -1.39
CA LYS A 346 -6.27 87.44 -2.20
C LYS A 346 -5.46 86.23 -1.72
N LEU A 347 -4.31 86.45 -1.08
CA LEU A 347 -3.55 85.37 -0.44
C LEU A 347 -4.28 84.83 0.80
N ASP A 348 -5.09 85.65 1.48
CA ASP A 348 -5.96 85.19 2.57
C ASP A 348 -7.02 84.20 2.05
N SER A 349 -7.71 84.55 0.97
CA SER A 349 -8.67 83.64 0.34
C SER A 349 -8.01 82.35 -0.15
N LEU A 350 -6.80 82.43 -0.73
CA LEU A 350 -6.04 81.25 -1.14
C LEU A 350 -5.61 80.39 0.07
N MET A 351 -5.23 81.01 1.18
CA MET A 351 -4.92 80.30 2.42
C MET A 351 -6.14 79.53 2.95
N GLU A 352 -7.32 80.15 2.95
CA GLU A 352 -8.56 79.49 3.35
C GLU A 352 -8.87 78.27 2.48
N GLU A 353 -8.64 78.36 1.16
CA GLU A 353 -8.80 77.24 0.22
C GLU A 353 -7.79 76.10 0.49
N ILE A 354 -6.52 76.44 0.74
CA ILE A 354 -5.47 75.46 1.08
C ILE A 354 -5.76 74.76 2.42
N GLU A 355 -6.23 75.52 3.42
CA GLU A 355 -6.65 75.00 4.72
C GLU A 355 -7.84 74.05 4.59
N GLU A 356 -8.80 74.39 3.75
CA GLU A 356 -9.98 73.54 3.53
C GLU A 356 -9.61 72.22 2.87
N ALA A 357 -8.75 72.23 1.86
CA ALA A 357 -8.24 71.00 1.28
C ALA A 357 -7.39 70.18 2.24
N GLN A 358 -6.54 70.83 3.05
CA GLN A 358 -5.76 70.14 4.07
C GLN A 358 -6.68 69.49 5.11
N ARG A 359 -7.74 70.18 5.55
CA ARG A 359 -8.79 69.61 6.42
C ARG A 359 -9.42 68.37 5.77
N GLN A 360 -9.79 68.44 4.50
CA GLN A 360 -10.37 67.31 3.78
C GLN A 360 -9.40 66.12 3.61
N ILE A 361 -8.11 66.36 3.49
CA ILE A 361 -7.08 65.30 3.44
C ILE A 361 -6.86 64.72 4.83
N ARG A 362 -6.73 65.56 5.85
CA ARG A 362 -6.54 65.15 7.26
C ARG A 362 -7.70 64.34 7.79
N ASP A 363 -8.94 64.78 7.54
CA ASP A 363 -10.16 64.05 7.92
C ASP A 363 -10.17 62.63 7.35
N LYS A 364 -9.61 62.42 6.16
CA LYS A 364 -9.48 61.08 5.58
C LYS A 364 -8.33 60.30 6.18
N VAL A 365 -7.15 60.90 6.37
CA VAL A 365 -6.05 60.22 7.05
C VAL A 365 -6.52 59.75 8.43
N GLU A 366 -7.23 60.59 9.18
CA GLU A 366 -7.68 60.29 10.53
C GLU A 366 -8.90 59.35 10.60
N ARG A 367 -9.86 59.40 9.64
CA ARG A 367 -11.02 58.49 9.62
C ARG A 367 -10.77 57.17 8.89
N GLN A 368 -10.01 57.20 7.80
CA GLN A 368 -9.80 56.04 6.94
C GLN A 368 -8.77 55.07 7.54
N ILE A 369 -7.77 55.56 8.29
CA ILE A 369 -6.82 54.69 9.00
C ILE A 369 -7.55 53.75 9.98
N PRO A 370 -8.39 54.24 10.92
CA PRO A 370 -9.13 53.35 11.82
C PRO A 370 -10.12 52.43 11.10
N GLU A 371 -10.83 52.92 10.07
CA GLU A 371 -11.81 52.12 9.34
C GLU A 371 -11.16 50.98 8.55
N ASP A 372 -10.11 51.26 7.77
CA ASP A 372 -9.39 50.23 7.01
C ASP A 372 -8.70 49.24 7.94
N LEU A 373 -8.18 49.69 9.09
CA LEU A 373 -7.57 48.81 10.09
C LEU A 373 -8.62 47.93 10.77
N THR A 374 -9.82 48.46 11.03
CA THR A 374 -10.94 47.71 11.60
C THR A 374 -11.49 46.71 10.60
N GLU A 375 -11.62 47.10 9.33
CA GLU A 375 -12.05 46.19 8.26
C GLU A 375 -11.01 45.08 8.05
N LEU A 376 -9.72 45.42 8.02
CA LEU A 376 -8.63 44.44 7.92
C LEU A 376 -8.60 43.51 9.13
N SER A 377 -8.78 44.04 10.35
CA SER A 377 -8.92 43.23 11.57
C SER A 377 -10.09 42.27 11.46
N SER A 378 -11.25 42.74 11.02
CA SER A 378 -12.44 41.88 10.85
C SER A 378 -12.24 40.79 9.79
N LYS A 379 -11.51 41.08 8.71
CA LYS A 379 -11.15 40.10 7.68
C LYS A 379 -10.13 39.09 8.21
N VAL A 380 -9.15 39.55 8.99
CA VAL A 380 -8.16 38.68 9.65
C VAL A 380 -8.85 37.77 10.66
N ASP A 381 -9.78 38.29 11.46
CA ASP A 381 -10.55 37.50 12.43
C ASP A 381 -11.44 36.47 11.72
N ASN A 382 -12.10 36.86 10.62
CA ASN A 382 -12.85 35.92 9.78
C ASN A 382 -11.96 34.84 9.14
N LEU A 383 -10.79 35.19 8.61
CA LEU A 383 -9.83 34.22 8.07
C LEU A 383 -9.29 33.30 9.15
N LYS A 384 -8.98 33.83 10.33
CA LYS A 384 -8.55 33.05 11.49
C LYS A 384 -9.64 32.09 11.93
N ALA A 385 -10.89 32.55 12.01
CA ALA A 385 -12.04 31.69 12.32
C ALA A 385 -12.23 30.59 11.28
N GLN A 386 -12.14 30.90 9.98
CA GLN A 386 -12.19 29.89 8.91
C GLN A 386 -11.04 28.89 8.98
N LEU A 387 -9.82 29.35 9.31
CA LEU A 387 -8.66 28.49 9.45
C LEU A 387 -8.81 27.56 10.65
N THR A 388 -9.22 28.09 11.81
CA THR A 388 -9.53 27.29 13.00
C THR A 388 -10.60 26.25 12.69
N GLN A 389 -11.70 26.64 12.03
CA GLN A 389 -12.74 25.70 11.64
C GLN A 389 -12.24 24.59 10.72
N ARG A 390 -11.39 24.90 9.74
CA ARG A 390 -10.79 23.88 8.84
C ARG A 390 -9.84 22.95 9.58
N VAL A 391 -9.06 23.48 10.52
CA VAL A 391 -8.18 22.66 11.37
C VAL A 391 -9.01 21.72 12.23
N ASP A 392 -10.06 22.22 12.90
CA ASP A 392 -10.95 21.41 13.72
C ASP A 392 -11.63 20.30 12.89
N GLN A 393 -12.09 20.62 11.67
CA GLN A 393 -12.67 19.63 10.75
C GLN A 393 -11.65 18.56 10.34
N GLU A 394 -10.42 18.95 9.99
CA GLU A 394 -9.39 18.00 9.59
C GLU A 394 -8.91 17.15 10.78
N GLU A 395 -8.87 17.71 11.99
CA GLU A 395 -8.61 16.95 13.22
C GLU A 395 -9.72 15.92 13.50
N GLU A 396 -10.98 16.28 13.32
CA GLU A 396 -12.13 15.38 13.46
C GLU A 396 -12.10 14.25 12.42
N GLU A 397 -11.84 14.56 11.14
CA GLU A 397 -11.71 13.56 10.09
C GLU A 397 -10.55 12.59 10.35
N ARG A 398 -9.40 13.10 10.80
CA ARG A 398 -8.25 12.27 11.18
C ARG A 398 -8.55 11.40 12.40
N TYR A 399 -9.26 11.94 13.39
CA TYR A 399 -9.68 11.17 14.56
C TYR A 399 -10.60 10.01 14.17
N LEU A 400 -11.58 10.25 13.28
CA LEU A 400 -12.47 9.20 12.76
C LEU A 400 -11.72 8.14 11.95
N ALA A 401 -10.79 8.54 11.08
CA ALA A 401 -9.96 7.61 10.32
C ALA A 401 -9.07 6.75 11.23
N ILE A 402 -8.47 7.33 12.27
CA ILE A 402 -7.69 6.60 13.27
C ILE A 402 -8.58 5.60 14.01
N LYS A 403 -9.79 6.00 14.40
CA LYS A 403 -10.76 5.13 15.09
C LYS A 403 -11.18 3.95 14.19
N GLU A 404 -11.47 4.20 12.92
CA GLU A 404 -11.82 3.16 11.95
C GLU A 404 -10.67 2.17 11.74
N LEU A 405 -9.43 2.67 11.63
CA LEU A 405 -8.23 1.84 11.56
C LEU A 405 -8.03 0.99 12.84
N GLN A 406 -8.28 1.59 14.01
CA GLN A 406 -8.21 0.87 15.29
C GLN A 406 -9.30 -0.21 15.41
N GLU A 407 -10.52 0.06 14.96
CA GLU A 407 -11.60 -0.94 14.91
C GLU A 407 -11.30 -2.07 13.93
N ALA A 408 -10.77 -1.75 12.74
CA ALA A 408 -10.32 -2.75 11.77
C ALA A 408 -9.20 -3.62 12.36
N TYR A 409 -8.22 -3.02 13.04
CA TYR A 409 -7.16 -3.74 13.73
C TYR A 409 -7.71 -4.61 14.86
N GLY A 410 -8.66 -4.09 15.66
CA GLY A 410 -9.33 -4.82 16.73
C GLY A 410 -10.04 -6.07 16.21
N LYS A 411 -10.79 -5.96 15.11
CA LYS A 411 -11.48 -7.10 14.46
C LYS A 411 -10.51 -8.19 14.00
N ILE A 412 -9.35 -7.81 13.47
CA ILE A 412 -8.30 -8.75 13.04
C ILE A 412 -7.66 -9.42 14.26
N ALA A 413 -7.37 -8.64 15.32
CA ALA A 413 -6.77 -9.16 16.54
C ALA A 413 -7.72 -10.10 17.31
N SER A 414 -9.00 -9.77 17.41
CA SER A 414 -10.01 -10.61 18.05
C SER A 414 -10.35 -11.86 17.22
N GLY A 415 -10.37 -11.74 15.89
CA GLY A 415 -10.56 -12.88 14.99
C GLY A 415 -9.44 -13.92 15.05
N ALA A 416 -8.24 -13.53 15.50
CA ALA A 416 -7.09 -14.43 15.67
C ALA A 416 -7.06 -15.17 17.02
N SER A 417 -7.91 -14.83 17.99
CA SER A 417 -7.88 -15.39 19.36
C SER A 417 -9.11 -16.20 19.76
N GLY A 418 -10.11 -16.35 18.88
CA GLY A 418 -11.42 -16.92 19.22
C GLY A 418 -11.84 -18.17 18.43
N ILE A 419 -10.95 -19.16 18.23
CA ILE A 419 -11.36 -20.51 17.81
C ILE A 419 -10.73 -21.53 18.76
N SER A 420 -11.30 -21.60 19.96
CA SER A 420 -11.21 -22.78 20.83
C SER A 420 -12.51 -23.56 20.66
N ASP A 421 -12.56 -24.43 19.66
CA ASP A 421 -13.65 -25.40 19.49
C ASP A 421 -13.27 -26.68 20.27
N PRO A 422 -14.02 -27.09 21.31
CA PRO A 422 -13.74 -28.31 22.03
C PRO A 422 -14.63 -29.44 21.47
N GLY A 423 -14.07 -30.26 20.56
CA GLY A 423 -14.57 -31.61 20.36
C GLY A 423 -14.68 -32.08 18.91
N GLY A 424 -13.61 -32.67 18.39
CA GLY A 424 -13.67 -33.47 17.16
C GLY A 424 -12.40 -34.29 16.97
N PRO A 425 -12.44 -35.63 17.07
CA PRO A 425 -11.25 -36.45 16.88
C PRO A 425 -11.05 -36.73 15.39
N GLY A 426 -9.90 -36.31 14.85
CA GLY A 426 -9.30 -36.94 13.68
C GLY A 426 -9.29 -36.11 12.39
N SER A 427 -8.30 -35.22 12.26
CA SER A 427 -7.64 -34.99 10.97
C SER A 427 -6.24 -34.39 11.20
N ASN A 428 -5.23 -35.10 10.70
CA ASN A 428 -3.83 -34.71 10.74
C ASN A 428 -3.54 -33.74 9.57
N SER A 429 -3.95 -32.48 9.70
CA SER A 429 -3.47 -31.39 8.84
C SER A 429 -2.71 -30.36 9.70
N GLY A 430 -1.39 -30.29 9.51
CA GLY A 430 -0.48 -29.52 10.33
C GLY A 430 -0.70 -27.99 10.31
N PRO A 431 -0.14 -27.27 11.30
CA PRO A 431 -0.38 -25.84 11.53
C PRO A 431 0.56 -25.00 10.64
N VAL A 432 0.26 -24.88 9.34
CA VAL A 432 1.10 -24.08 8.40
C VAL A 432 0.57 -22.65 8.22
N THR A 433 -0.67 -22.35 8.60
CA THR A 433 -1.24 -21.00 8.45
C THR A 433 -0.88 -20.04 9.57
N SER A 434 -0.72 -20.52 10.82
CA SER A 434 -0.40 -19.67 11.97
C SER A 434 1.03 -19.11 11.95
N THR A 435 1.99 -19.88 11.44
CA THR A 435 3.40 -19.47 11.35
C THR A 435 3.63 -18.46 10.23
N THR A 436 2.94 -18.59 9.10
CA THR A 436 2.99 -17.64 7.99
C THR A 436 2.36 -16.31 8.39
N LEU A 437 1.18 -16.31 9.02
CA LEU A 437 0.55 -15.08 9.54
C LEU A 437 1.41 -14.40 10.61
N LYS A 438 2.08 -15.17 11.50
CA LYS A 438 3.04 -14.59 12.45
C LYS A 438 4.24 -13.94 11.75
N ARG A 439 4.72 -14.54 10.66
CA ARG A 439 5.82 -13.98 9.86
C ARG A 439 5.40 -12.67 9.18
N ASP A 440 4.22 -12.66 8.56
CA ASP A 440 3.67 -11.49 7.86
C ASP A 440 3.40 -10.35 8.86
N VAL A 441 2.92 -10.65 10.07
CA VAL A 441 2.74 -9.67 11.15
C VAL A 441 4.07 -9.08 11.60
N GLU A 442 5.12 -9.89 11.75
CA GLU A 442 6.46 -9.38 12.08
C GLU A 442 7.07 -8.56 10.94
N GLU A 443 6.85 -8.94 9.68
CA GLU A 443 7.24 -8.13 8.52
C GLU A 443 6.51 -6.78 8.48
N CYS A 444 5.20 -6.76 8.75
CA CYS A 444 4.42 -5.53 8.88
C CYS A 444 4.92 -4.66 10.04
N LYS A 445 5.25 -5.23 11.20
CA LYS A 445 5.85 -4.47 12.31
C LYS A 445 7.18 -3.84 11.93
N VAL A 446 8.04 -4.58 11.22
CA VAL A 446 9.31 -4.05 10.72
C VAL A 446 9.08 -2.94 9.70
N ALA A 447 8.11 -3.10 8.79
CA ALA A 447 7.74 -2.07 7.82
C ALA A 447 7.21 -0.80 8.50
N ILE A 448 6.33 -0.93 9.51
CA ILE A 448 5.82 0.20 10.30
C ILE A 448 6.95 0.90 11.05
N LYS A 449 7.88 0.16 11.64
CA LYS A 449 9.05 0.75 12.33
C LYS A 449 9.94 1.53 11.36
N LYS A 450 10.23 0.97 10.19
CA LYS A 450 10.98 1.65 9.13
C LYS A 450 10.25 2.90 8.62
N LEU A 451 8.92 2.85 8.52
CA LEU A 451 8.11 4.00 8.14
C LEU A 451 8.19 5.10 9.21
N ALA A 452 8.09 4.75 10.50
CA ALA A 452 8.24 5.70 11.60
C ALA A 452 9.64 6.33 11.64
N GLU A 453 10.70 5.55 11.41
CA GLU A 453 12.08 6.04 11.30
C GLU A 453 12.25 6.97 10.08
N SER A 454 11.65 6.62 8.94
CA SER A 454 11.61 7.44 7.73
C SER A 454 10.90 8.78 7.97
N VAL A 455 9.72 8.77 8.59
CA VAL A 455 8.96 9.98 8.93
C VAL A 455 9.74 10.86 9.89
N THR A 456 10.40 10.28 10.89
CA THR A 456 11.25 11.02 11.82
C THR A 456 12.44 11.66 11.11
N THR A 457 13.04 10.96 10.15
CA THR A 457 14.13 11.51 9.32
C THR A 457 13.65 12.66 8.44
N VAL A 458 12.50 12.51 7.79
CA VAL A 458 11.88 13.57 6.96
C VAL A 458 11.53 14.79 7.82
N LYS A 459 10.95 14.59 9.01
CA LYS A 459 10.70 15.65 9.98
C LYS A 459 11.98 16.39 10.33
N ASN A 460 13.05 15.68 10.69
CA ASN A 460 14.33 16.29 11.05
C ASN A 460 14.97 17.06 9.89
N VAL A 461 14.81 16.59 8.64
CA VAL A 461 15.29 17.30 7.44
C VAL A 461 14.46 18.55 7.17
N LEU A 462 13.13 18.48 7.33
CA LEU A 462 12.24 19.62 7.20
C LEU A 462 12.50 20.67 8.29
N ASP A 463 12.64 20.26 9.55
CA ASP A 463 12.96 21.15 10.67
C ASP A 463 14.29 21.88 10.43
N ARG A 464 15.32 21.18 9.92
CA ARG A 464 16.58 21.82 9.51
C ARG A 464 16.39 22.83 8.38
N LYS A 465 15.67 22.46 7.31
CA LYS A 465 15.40 23.37 6.19
C LYS A 465 14.62 24.60 6.63
N VAL A 466 13.64 24.44 7.52
CA VAL A 466 12.85 25.54 8.07
C VAL A 466 13.75 26.46 8.90
N GLN A 467 14.59 25.92 9.78
CA GLN A 467 15.53 26.73 10.55
C GLN A 467 16.54 27.47 9.67
N GLU A 468 17.02 26.84 8.59
CA GLU A 468 17.95 27.45 7.65
C GLU A 468 17.29 28.59 6.85
N GLU A 469 16.04 28.41 6.42
CA GLU A 469 15.28 29.46 5.75
C GLU A 469 14.91 30.62 6.69
N ILE A 470 14.60 30.34 7.96
CA ILE A 470 14.41 31.37 9.00
C ILE A 470 15.69 32.19 9.15
N ARG A 471 16.84 31.54 9.33
CA ARG A 471 18.14 32.22 9.44
C ARG A 471 18.45 33.08 8.23
N LYS A 472 18.19 32.56 7.03
CA LYS A 472 18.40 33.30 5.78
C LYS A 472 17.52 34.55 5.72
N ARG A 473 16.25 34.45 6.10
CA ARG A 473 15.35 35.61 6.15
C ARG A 473 15.76 36.63 7.20
N GLU A 474 16.23 36.18 8.37
CA GLU A 474 16.78 37.09 9.39
C GLU A 474 17.99 37.85 8.84
N GLN A 475 18.89 37.18 8.14
CA GLN A 475 20.05 37.80 7.49
C GLN A 475 19.63 38.78 6.38
N ASP A 476 18.65 38.42 5.54
CA ASP A 476 18.14 39.31 4.49
C ASP A 476 17.49 40.57 5.08
N VAL A 477 16.76 40.43 6.19
CA VAL A 477 16.18 41.56 6.95
C VAL A 477 17.28 42.44 7.52
N GLU A 478 18.36 41.87 8.08
CA GLU A 478 19.49 42.63 8.63
C GLU A 478 20.24 43.41 7.53
N VAL A 479 20.42 42.82 6.34
CA VAL A 479 21.00 43.48 5.18
C VAL A 479 20.11 44.63 4.69
N LEU A 480 18.79 44.40 4.61
CA LEU A 480 17.84 45.44 4.22
C LEU A 480 17.80 46.58 5.24
N SER A 481 17.82 46.27 6.53
CA SER A 481 17.89 47.26 7.62
C SER A 481 19.17 48.10 7.51
N SER A 482 20.32 47.46 7.33
CA SER A 482 21.60 48.16 7.17
C SER A 482 21.62 49.08 5.93
N ARG A 483 20.96 48.65 4.84
CA ARG A 483 20.82 49.46 3.63
C ARG A 483 19.88 50.65 3.83
N LEU A 484 18.80 50.47 4.59
CA LEU A 484 17.87 51.53 4.96
C LEU A 484 18.56 52.59 5.84
N ASP A 485 19.36 52.16 6.82
CA ASP A 485 20.14 53.06 7.68
C ASP A 485 21.16 53.86 6.85
N SER A 486 21.83 53.20 5.90
CA SER A 486 22.78 53.85 4.98
C SER A 486 22.10 54.91 4.10
N LEU A 487 20.92 54.60 3.56
CA LEU A 487 20.13 55.55 2.77
C LEU A 487 19.63 56.72 3.61
N THR A 488 19.25 56.46 4.87
CA THR A 488 18.84 57.50 5.82
C THR A 488 19.99 58.47 6.12
N ILE A 489 21.19 57.95 6.35
CA ILE A 489 22.40 58.77 6.56
C ILE A 489 22.74 59.58 5.30
N GLN A 490 22.66 58.97 4.10
CA GLN A 490 22.88 59.71 2.84
C GLN A 490 21.85 60.82 2.62
N GLY A 491 20.58 60.56 2.92
CA GLY A 491 19.52 61.57 2.85
C GLY A 491 19.78 62.76 3.77
N LEU A 492 20.24 62.50 5.00
CA LEU A 492 20.61 63.56 5.96
C LEU A 492 21.86 64.34 5.52
N GLN A 493 22.81 63.70 4.85
CA GLN A 493 23.99 64.38 4.30
C GLN A 493 23.67 65.26 3.09
N GLN A 494 22.69 64.90 2.26
CA GLN A 494 22.26 65.72 1.12
C GLN A 494 21.42 66.94 1.54
N GLN A 495 20.88 66.96 2.76
CA GLN A 495 20.12 68.09 3.30
C GLN A 495 20.97 69.11 4.07
N ARG A 496 22.26 68.83 4.30
CA ARG A 496 23.24 69.80 4.79
C ARG A 496 24.00 70.40 3.62
#